data_AF-A0A8R1DLP9-F1
#
_entry.id   AF-A0A8R1DLP9-F1
#
_cell.length_a   1.000
_cell.length_b   1.000
_cell.length_c   1.000
_cell.angle_alpha   90.00
_cell.angle_beta   90.00
_cell.angle_gamma   90.00
#
_symmetry.space_group_name_H-M   'P 1'
#
loop_
_entity.id
_entity.type
_entity.pdbx_description
1 polymer ?
#
loop_
_entity_poly.entity_id
_entity_poly.type
_entity_poly.pdbx_seq_one_letter_code
_entity_poly.pdbx_strand_id
1 'polypeptide(L)'
;MKLYIFDNNVLISGANLSESYFTDRADRYFLFKNCKQLADFFNEIIHTVGDTSFTVQSGQVIPSSNCDVHPYLGESQKYRELLKSRVEKVIQDYRENCQQISNGTTKTWIFPILQMGLLGINQELNLLNRLFSSRDEELKMTMASGYFNFTEHYEDLIFRHGTYEIDILTASPFANGFFESAGLSKYIPPLYSNISRDFLRKQHKNRRASIRMHEYFREGWTFHAKGLWIEKGNETTTLIGSSNYGYRSVHRDLEAQVLVITSDNELVTRLNQEKNRLFEHSSLLDAAALQKPEHYTPFLKQMAARFVRGFVNRNPRNNELMGRQAPNVGYQFEKDSSARSFIYRVELVEGKSHREGRLVHYKDGVVVSASTREPAIANQLYSKTDTSAALNIGRVLALRCLQSGIHFAMPGATKEAIAKSQHQTHFFKALEEEGLSLAEPRHVEHSYETDASFTWKRYPLKATRQDKLDEL
;
A
#
# COMPACT_ATOMS: atom_id res chain seq x y z
N MET A 1 5.01 -0.86 13.28
CA MET A 1 4.97 -0.45 14.69
C MET A 1 6.20 -0.99 15.40
N LYS A 2 6.85 -0.21 16.27
CA LYS A 2 8.05 -0.64 17.02
C LYS A 2 7.89 -0.29 18.50
N LEU A 3 7.49 -1.28 19.27
CA LEU A 3 7.06 -1.15 20.66
C LEU A 3 7.56 -2.37 21.44
N TYR A 4 8.03 -2.14 22.65
CA TYR A 4 8.39 -3.19 23.60
C TYR A 4 7.62 -2.94 24.89
N ILE A 5 6.78 -3.89 25.30
CA ILE A 5 5.86 -3.76 26.43
C ILE A 5 6.23 -4.81 27.47
N PHE A 6 6.47 -4.38 28.71
CA PHE A 6 6.82 -5.24 29.84
C PHE A 6 6.03 -4.77 31.05
N ASP A 7 5.04 -5.56 31.48
CA ASP A 7 4.06 -5.18 32.50
C ASP A 7 3.39 -3.84 32.12
N ASN A 8 3.51 -2.82 32.98
CA ASN A 8 2.99 -1.47 32.75
C ASN A 8 4.04 -0.53 32.12
N ASN A 9 5.15 -1.04 31.59
CA ASN A 9 6.20 -0.24 30.99
C ASN A 9 6.15 -0.34 29.47
N VAL A 10 6.26 0.80 28.78
CA VAL A 10 6.32 0.87 27.32
C VAL A 10 7.64 1.51 26.92
N LEU A 11 8.47 0.77 26.18
CA LEU A 11 9.62 1.30 25.48
C LEU A 11 9.27 1.47 24.00
N ILE A 12 9.33 2.71 23.51
CA ILE A 12 9.14 3.03 22.09
C ILE A 12 10.49 3.46 21.48
N SER A 13 10.79 2.92 20.31
CA SER A 13 12.03 3.22 19.58
C SER A 13 11.90 2.91 18.09
N GLY A 14 12.66 3.61 17.26
CA GLY A 14 12.86 3.26 15.86
C GLY A 14 13.73 2.01 15.67
N ALA A 15 14.31 1.45 16.73
CA ALA A 15 15.29 0.38 16.69
C ALA A 15 14.69 -1.03 16.53
N ASN A 16 15.37 -1.88 15.76
CA ASN A 16 15.16 -3.33 15.77
C ASN A 16 16.09 -3.99 16.80
N LEU A 17 15.78 -5.23 17.17
CA LEU A 17 16.69 -6.07 17.97
C LEU A 17 17.80 -6.64 17.08
N SER A 18 18.78 -5.82 16.73
CA SER A 18 19.98 -6.24 15.99
C SER A 18 21.22 -5.55 16.54
N GLU A 19 22.38 -6.19 16.38
CA GLU A 19 23.68 -5.73 16.89
C GLU A 19 23.92 -4.23 16.66
N SER A 20 23.76 -3.75 15.42
CA SER A 20 23.97 -2.34 15.07
C SER A 20 23.16 -1.35 15.92
N TYR A 21 21.90 -1.65 16.27
CA TYR A 21 21.10 -0.75 17.12
C TYR A 21 21.59 -0.71 18.58
N PHE A 22 22.31 -1.74 19.02
CA PHE A 22 22.93 -1.77 20.34
C PHE A 22 24.34 -1.19 20.36
N THR A 23 24.99 -1.03 19.21
CA THR A 23 26.41 -0.63 19.12
C THR A 23 26.62 0.73 18.47
N ASP A 24 26.22 0.91 17.21
CA ASP A 24 26.73 1.96 16.32
C ASP A 24 25.67 2.60 15.41
N ARG A 25 24.39 2.30 15.64
CA ARG A 25 23.26 2.89 14.92
C ARG A 25 22.47 3.83 15.82
N ALA A 26 22.64 5.13 15.59
CA ALA A 26 21.96 6.17 16.34
C ALA A 26 20.44 6.12 16.11
N ASP A 27 19.68 5.95 17.19
CA ASP A 27 18.22 5.99 17.23
C ASP A 27 17.77 6.59 18.58
N ARG A 28 16.45 6.74 18.77
CA ARG A 28 15.85 7.31 19.98
C ARG A 28 15.14 6.23 20.79
N TYR A 29 15.14 6.38 22.11
CA TYR A 29 14.61 5.39 23.04
C TYR A 29 13.85 6.07 24.17
N PHE A 30 12.54 5.83 24.25
CA PHE A 30 11.68 6.43 25.28
C PHE A 30 11.05 5.33 26.11
N LEU A 31 11.38 5.31 27.41
CA LEU A 31 10.79 4.41 28.38
C LEU A 31 9.72 5.14 29.20
N PHE A 32 8.45 4.80 28.97
CA PHE A 32 7.32 5.19 29.79
C PHE A 32 7.16 4.15 30.90
N LYS A 33 7.50 4.52 32.13
CA LYS A 33 7.40 3.62 33.28
C LYS A 33 6.02 3.68 33.92
N ASN A 34 5.51 2.52 34.34
CA ASN A 34 4.27 2.38 35.10
C ASN A 34 3.05 3.10 34.45
N CYS A 35 2.98 3.11 33.12
CA CYS A 35 1.91 3.72 32.35
C CYS A 35 0.95 2.63 31.83
N LYS A 36 0.14 2.07 32.74
CA LYS A 36 -0.76 0.94 32.43
C LYS A 36 -1.67 1.25 31.24
N GLN A 37 -2.27 2.43 31.19
CA GLN A 37 -3.21 2.81 30.12
C GLN A 37 -2.53 2.79 28.74
N LEU A 38 -1.29 3.28 28.64
CA LEU A 38 -0.53 3.28 27.39
C LEU A 38 -0.08 1.86 27.01
N ALA A 39 0.32 1.06 28.00
CA ALA A 39 0.70 -0.34 27.80
C ALA A 39 -0.49 -1.17 27.29
N ASP A 40 -1.64 -1.08 27.97
CA ASP A 40 -2.88 -1.74 27.57
C ASP A 40 -3.28 -1.31 26.16
N PHE A 41 -3.28 -0.01 25.85
CA PHE A 41 -3.63 0.49 24.52
C PHE A 41 -2.79 -0.15 23.42
N PHE A 42 -1.46 -0.11 23.55
CA PHE A 42 -0.59 -0.67 22.53
C PHE A 42 -0.67 -2.20 22.49
N ASN A 43 -0.88 -2.87 23.63
CA ASN A 43 -1.13 -4.30 23.68
C ASN A 43 -2.37 -4.68 22.85
N GLU A 44 -3.49 -3.99 23.09
CA GLU A 44 -4.75 -4.21 22.35
C GLU A 44 -4.60 -3.93 20.84
N ILE A 45 -3.87 -2.88 20.46
CA ILE A 45 -3.56 -2.60 19.04
C ILE A 45 -2.75 -3.72 18.41
N ILE A 46 -1.70 -4.21 19.08
CA ILE A 46 -0.85 -5.30 18.58
C ILE A 46 -1.65 -6.58 18.42
N HIS A 47 -2.46 -6.95 19.43
CA HIS A 47 -3.33 -8.11 19.37
C HIS A 47 -4.37 -7.98 18.25
N THR A 48 -5.05 -6.84 18.13
CA THR A 48 -6.02 -6.58 17.07
C THR A 48 -5.44 -6.76 15.67
N VAL A 49 -4.24 -6.20 15.42
CA VAL A 49 -3.54 -6.35 14.13
C VAL A 49 -3.11 -7.81 13.94
N GLY A 50 -2.56 -8.46 14.96
CA GLY A 50 -2.13 -9.86 14.92
C GLY A 50 -3.28 -10.84 14.65
N ASP A 51 -4.42 -10.65 15.31
CA ASP A 51 -5.64 -11.45 15.17
C ASP A 51 -6.28 -11.34 13.79
N THR A 52 -5.93 -10.30 13.04
CA THR A 52 -6.41 -10.10 11.67
C THR A 52 -5.30 -10.37 10.65
N SER A 53 -4.15 -10.89 11.08
CA SER A 53 -2.98 -11.18 10.24
C SER A 53 -2.76 -12.69 10.04
N PHE A 54 -1.72 -13.04 9.29
CA PHE A 54 -1.22 -14.42 9.22
C PHE A 54 -0.41 -14.76 10.47
N THR A 55 -0.52 -16.02 10.88
CA THR A 55 0.27 -16.63 11.95
C THR A 55 1.10 -17.78 11.38
N VAL A 56 2.22 -18.07 12.02
CA VAL A 56 3.05 -19.23 11.68
C VAL A 56 2.69 -20.36 12.64
N GLN A 57 2.12 -21.45 12.12
CA GLN A 57 1.77 -22.63 12.89
C GLN A 57 2.39 -23.85 12.20
N SER A 58 3.21 -24.61 12.94
CA SER A 58 3.90 -25.81 12.42
C SER A 58 4.66 -25.59 11.10
N GLY A 59 5.27 -24.41 10.95
CA GLY A 59 6.02 -24.02 9.74
C GLY A 59 5.15 -23.60 8.55
N GLN A 60 3.82 -23.56 8.69
CA GLN A 60 2.90 -23.05 7.69
C GLN A 60 2.41 -21.65 8.05
N VAL A 61 2.18 -20.82 7.02
CA VAL A 61 1.62 -19.48 7.16
C VAL A 61 0.12 -19.58 6.92
N ILE A 62 -0.67 -19.45 8.00
CA ILE A 62 -2.13 -19.55 7.95
C ILE A 62 -2.77 -18.30 8.56
N PRO A 63 -3.94 -17.83 8.08
CA PRO A 63 -4.66 -16.75 8.73
C PRO A 63 -4.92 -17.08 10.21
N SER A 64 -4.90 -16.07 11.08
CA SER A 64 -5.36 -16.24 12.46
C SER A 64 -6.80 -16.79 12.48
N SER A 65 -7.11 -17.64 13.47
CA SER A 65 -8.47 -18.14 13.69
C SER A 65 -9.49 -17.03 13.95
N ASN A 66 -9.01 -15.85 14.37
CA ASN A 66 -9.83 -14.67 14.63
C ASN A 66 -10.00 -13.79 13.38
N CYS A 67 -9.49 -14.21 12.22
CA CYS A 67 -9.55 -13.45 10.97
C CYS A 67 -10.70 -13.96 10.08
N ASP A 68 -11.89 -13.37 10.25
CA ASP A 68 -13.12 -13.77 9.56
C ASP A 68 -13.05 -13.60 8.03
N VAL A 69 -12.18 -12.69 7.57
CA VAL A 69 -11.99 -12.38 6.15
C VAL A 69 -10.55 -12.67 5.76
N HIS A 70 -10.34 -13.66 4.90
CA HIS A 70 -9.01 -14.03 4.46
C HIS A 70 -8.27 -12.85 3.79
N PRO A 71 -7.04 -12.48 4.21
CA PRO A 71 -6.39 -11.23 3.76
C PRO A 71 -6.15 -11.06 2.25
N TYR A 72 -5.90 -12.15 1.51
CA TYR A 72 -5.72 -12.10 0.05
C TYR A 72 -6.70 -12.95 -0.78
N LEU A 73 -7.32 -14.00 -0.22
CA LEU A 73 -8.36 -14.78 -0.90
C LEU A 73 -9.76 -14.18 -0.72
N GLY A 74 -9.96 -13.39 0.34
CA GLY A 74 -11.22 -12.69 0.60
C GLY A 74 -11.31 -11.35 -0.13
N GLU A 75 -12.45 -10.69 -0.01
CA GLU A 75 -12.63 -9.34 -0.56
C GLU A 75 -11.78 -8.32 0.19
N SER A 76 -10.83 -7.69 -0.52
CA SER A 76 -9.89 -6.70 0.04
C SER A 76 -10.57 -5.56 0.78
N GLN A 77 -11.72 -5.09 0.29
CA GLN A 77 -12.49 -4.03 0.96
C GLN A 77 -13.05 -4.50 2.31
N LYS A 78 -13.67 -5.68 2.36
CA LYS A 78 -14.19 -6.27 3.60
C LYS A 78 -13.09 -6.52 4.62
N TYR A 79 -11.92 -6.99 4.19
CA TYR A 79 -10.75 -7.17 5.06
C TYR A 79 -10.31 -5.84 5.70
N ARG A 80 -10.20 -4.78 4.89
CA ARG A 80 -9.81 -3.45 5.38
C ARG A 80 -10.85 -2.87 6.33
N GLU A 81 -12.13 -3.01 6.02
CA GLU A 81 -13.24 -2.56 6.87
C GLU A 81 -13.27 -3.31 8.21
N LEU A 82 -13.05 -4.63 8.20
CA LEU A 82 -12.92 -5.44 9.42
C LEU A 82 -11.79 -4.95 10.32
N LEU A 83 -10.58 -4.86 9.78
CA LEU A 83 -9.42 -4.43 10.56
C LEU A 83 -9.57 -2.99 11.04
N LYS A 84 -10.05 -2.09 10.17
CA LYS A 84 -10.34 -0.70 10.54
C LYS A 84 -11.31 -0.63 11.70
N SER A 85 -12.45 -1.33 11.63
CA SER A 85 -13.47 -1.33 12.68
C SER A 85 -12.92 -1.81 14.02
N ARG A 86 -12.12 -2.89 14.02
CA ARG A 86 -11.49 -3.40 15.25
C ARG A 86 -10.50 -2.39 15.85
N VAL A 87 -9.66 -1.77 15.03
CA VAL A 87 -8.71 -0.75 15.49
C VAL A 87 -9.43 0.51 15.99
N GLU A 88 -10.47 0.98 15.29
CA GLU A 88 -11.27 2.13 15.72
C GLU A 88 -11.97 1.88 17.05
N LYS A 89 -12.42 0.64 17.30
CA LYS A 89 -12.95 0.23 18.60
C LYS A 89 -11.91 0.39 19.72
N VAL A 90 -10.69 -0.12 19.53
CA VAL A 90 -9.60 0.05 20.53
C VAL A 90 -9.30 1.53 20.81
N ILE A 91 -9.29 2.37 19.76
CA ILE A 91 -9.10 3.83 19.91
C ILE A 91 -10.24 4.45 20.72
N GLN A 92 -11.48 4.04 20.46
CA GLN A 92 -12.66 4.56 21.16
C GLN A 92 -12.67 4.13 22.63
N ASP A 93 -12.45 2.85 22.92
CA ASP A 93 -12.40 2.28 24.26
C ASP A 93 -11.31 2.99 25.10
N TYR A 94 -10.13 3.24 24.51
CA TYR A 94 -9.07 4.00 25.16
C TYR A 94 -9.48 5.44 25.50
N ARG A 95 -10.13 6.13 24.57
CA ARG A 95 -10.59 7.51 24.78
C ARG A 95 -11.61 7.58 25.93
N GLU A 96 -12.56 6.65 25.99
CA GLU A 96 -13.57 6.58 27.04
C GLU A 96 -12.93 6.32 28.42
N ASN A 97 -11.99 5.39 28.49
CA ASN A 97 -11.25 5.09 29.71
C ASN A 97 -10.42 6.27 30.21
N CYS A 98 -9.82 7.06 29.30
CA CYS A 98 -9.04 8.25 29.68
C CYS A 98 -9.89 9.42 30.19
N GLN A 99 -11.12 9.58 29.71
CA GLN A 99 -12.02 10.67 30.13
C GLN A 99 -12.46 10.54 31.60
N GLN A 100 -12.43 9.34 32.17
CA GLN A 100 -12.83 9.08 33.55
C GLN A 100 -11.75 9.49 34.59
N ILE A 101 -10.55 9.85 34.13
CA ILE A 101 -9.35 10.02 34.99
C ILE A 101 -9.07 11.49 35.36
N SER A 102 -9.72 12.48 34.73
CA SER A 102 -9.32 13.88 34.84
C SER A 102 -9.87 14.61 36.09
N ASN A 103 -9.14 14.57 37.21
CA ASN A 103 -9.34 15.46 38.36
C ASN A 103 -8.00 15.95 38.96
N GLY A 104 -7.09 16.50 38.13
CA GLY A 104 -5.82 17.06 38.61
C GLY A 104 -5.08 17.95 37.63
N THR A 105 -4.22 18.82 38.16
CA THR A 105 -3.33 19.69 37.39
C THR A 105 -2.10 18.89 36.93
N THR A 106 -2.06 18.45 35.66
CA THR A 106 -0.88 17.79 35.10
C THR A 106 -0.01 18.77 34.30
N LYS A 107 1.31 18.59 34.36
CA LYS A 107 2.28 19.33 33.55
C LYS A 107 2.67 18.59 32.27
N THR A 108 2.32 17.32 32.15
CA THR A 108 2.73 16.46 31.03
C THR A 108 1.55 15.65 30.51
N TRP A 109 1.39 15.64 29.20
CA TRP A 109 0.36 14.92 28.48
C TRP A 109 1.00 13.95 27.50
N ILE A 110 0.43 12.74 27.41
CA ILE A 110 0.94 11.65 26.56
C ILE A 110 -0.23 11.15 25.72
N PHE A 111 -0.07 11.15 24.41
CA PHE A 111 -1.09 10.69 23.46
C PHE A 111 -0.49 9.64 22.52
N PRO A 112 -1.00 8.39 22.52
CA PRO A 112 -0.66 7.46 21.47
C PRO A 112 -1.30 7.91 20.15
N ILE A 113 -0.54 7.82 19.05
CA ILE A 113 -0.94 8.24 17.71
C ILE A 113 -0.69 7.11 16.73
N LEU A 114 -1.69 6.80 15.90
CA LEU A 114 -1.62 5.77 14.87
C LEU A 114 -1.69 6.36 13.46
N GLN A 115 -0.92 5.77 12.54
CA GLN A 115 -1.02 6.02 11.12
C GLN A 115 -1.07 4.70 10.37
N MET A 116 -2.20 4.41 9.77
CA MET A 116 -2.48 3.20 9.00
C MET A 116 -3.26 3.60 7.74
N GLY A 117 -2.57 4.22 6.79
CA GLY A 117 -3.20 4.85 5.62
C GLY A 117 -4.04 3.89 4.77
N LEU A 118 -3.64 2.61 4.69
CA LEU A 118 -4.40 1.56 4.00
C LEU A 118 -5.79 1.31 4.62
N LEU A 119 -5.98 1.64 5.89
CA LEU A 119 -7.23 1.52 6.63
C LEU A 119 -7.98 2.86 6.74
N GLY A 120 -7.41 3.95 6.23
CA GLY A 120 -7.95 5.30 6.40
C GLY A 120 -7.75 5.88 7.81
N ILE A 121 -6.93 5.27 8.67
CA ILE A 121 -6.58 5.81 9.99
C ILE A 121 -5.40 6.76 9.81
N ASN A 122 -5.65 8.05 9.95
CA ASN A 122 -4.75 9.13 9.53
C ASN A 122 -4.39 10.12 10.65
N GLN A 123 -4.23 9.65 11.90
CA GLN A 123 -4.06 10.57 13.04
C GLN A 123 -2.74 11.35 12.95
N GLU A 124 -1.63 10.69 12.60
CA GLU A 124 -0.34 11.36 12.35
C GLU A 124 -0.45 12.34 11.18
N LEU A 125 -0.98 11.89 10.04
CA LEU A 125 -1.12 12.72 8.85
C LEU A 125 -1.89 14.01 9.16
N ASN A 126 -3.00 13.90 9.89
CA ASN A 126 -3.81 15.04 10.28
C ASN A 126 -3.10 15.97 11.27
N LEU A 127 -2.34 15.42 12.22
CA LEU A 127 -1.51 16.20 13.14
C LEU A 127 -0.43 16.98 12.38
N LEU A 128 0.36 16.29 11.55
CA LEU A 128 1.45 16.90 10.79
C LEU A 128 0.93 17.92 9.78
N ASN A 129 -0.24 17.70 9.16
CA ASN A 129 -0.85 18.70 8.29
C ASN A 129 -1.11 20.02 9.03
N ARG A 130 -1.67 19.95 10.23
CA ARG A 130 -1.94 21.14 11.06
C ARG A 130 -0.64 21.83 11.46
N LEU A 131 0.34 21.07 11.95
CA LEU A 131 1.64 21.60 12.36
C LEU A 131 2.38 22.25 11.19
N PHE A 132 2.48 21.56 10.05
CA PHE A 132 3.22 22.07 8.90
C PHE A 132 2.56 23.28 8.24
N SER A 133 1.23 23.41 8.35
CA SER A 133 0.48 24.58 7.90
C SER A 133 0.46 25.75 8.89
N SER A 134 1.07 25.60 10.07
CA SER A 134 1.02 26.59 11.15
C SER A 134 1.67 27.92 10.74
N ARG A 135 0.98 29.02 11.05
CA ARG A 135 1.46 30.39 10.82
C ARG A 135 1.97 31.08 12.08
N ASP A 136 2.42 30.28 13.04
CA ASP A 136 2.93 30.75 14.31
C ASP A 136 4.45 30.91 14.24
N GLU A 137 4.92 32.16 14.28
CA GLU A 137 6.35 32.51 14.19
C GLU A 137 7.11 32.23 15.50
N GLU A 138 6.41 32.03 16.62
CA GLU A 138 7.04 31.66 17.89
C GLU A 138 7.44 30.18 17.92
N LEU A 139 6.89 29.36 17.03
CA LEU A 139 7.21 27.93 16.96
C LEU A 139 8.61 27.72 16.42
N LYS A 140 9.38 26.93 17.16
CA LYS A 140 10.64 26.34 16.70
C LYS A 140 10.47 24.84 16.60
N MET A 141 10.62 24.31 15.40
CA MET A 141 10.51 22.89 15.13
C MET A 141 11.88 22.29 14.84
N THR A 142 12.08 21.06 15.28
CA THR A 142 13.23 20.25 14.88
C THR A 142 12.70 18.89 14.49
N MET A 143 13.20 18.34 13.39
CA MET A 143 12.74 17.06 12.86
C MET A 143 13.92 16.19 12.50
N ALA A 144 13.86 14.90 12.86
CA ALA A 144 14.85 13.91 12.47
C ALA A 144 14.19 12.84 11.60
N SER A 145 14.86 12.44 10.52
CA SER A 145 14.48 11.27 9.74
C SER A 145 15.71 10.67 9.08
N GLY A 146 16.04 9.41 9.42
CA GLY A 146 17.17 8.70 8.80
C GLY A 146 17.05 8.54 7.28
N TYR A 147 15.82 8.60 6.75
CA TYR A 147 15.52 8.49 5.33
C TYR A 147 14.64 9.66 4.87
N PHE A 148 15.15 10.89 4.99
CA PHE A 148 14.40 12.09 4.63
C PHE A 148 13.82 12.02 3.21
N ASN A 149 12.49 11.98 3.12
CA ASN A 149 11.75 11.93 1.86
C ASN A 149 10.29 12.30 2.12
N PHE A 150 10.03 13.56 2.46
CA PHE A 150 8.69 14.07 2.66
C PHE A 150 7.80 13.86 1.43
N THR A 151 6.50 13.79 1.69
CA THR A 151 5.51 13.84 0.60
C THR A 151 5.47 15.24 -0.01
N GLU A 152 5.09 15.35 -1.28
CA GLU A 152 4.90 16.65 -1.93
C GLU A 152 3.89 17.52 -1.17
N HIS A 153 2.87 16.89 -0.58
CA HIS A 153 1.89 17.55 0.27
C HIS A 153 2.52 18.19 1.52
N TYR A 154 3.38 17.48 2.24
CA TYR A 154 4.10 18.05 3.38
C TYR A 154 5.02 19.19 2.97
N GLU A 155 5.77 19.02 1.88
CA GLU A 155 6.64 20.09 1.37
C GLU A 155 5.82 21.33 1.00
N ASP A 156 4.68 21.17 0.32
CA ASP A 156 3.79 22.29 -0.02
C ASP A 156 3.25 23.00 1.23
N LEU A 157 2.86 22.27 2.27
CA LEU A 157 2.44 22.87 3.54
C LEU A 157 3.57 23.69 4.19
N ILE A 158 4.76 23.09 4.31
CA ILE A 158 5.94 23.73 4.94
C ILE A 158 6.36 24.99 4.17
N PHE A 159 6.40 24.94 2.83
CA PHE A 159 6.93 26.05 2.03
C PHE A 159 5.90 27.13 1.73
N ARG A 160 4.61 26.80 1.55
CA ARG A 160 3.58 27.77 1.12
C ARG A 160 2.78 28.34 2.28
N HIS A 161 2.66 27.62 3.39
CA HIS A 161 1.79 28.00 4.50
C HIS A 161 2.54 28.27 5.80
N GLY A 162 3.57 27.47 6.11
CA GLY A 162 4.35 27.60 7.34
C GLY A 162 5.05 28.96 7.49
N THR A 163 5.05 29.54 8.69
CA THR A 163 5.86 30.74 9.01
C THR A 163 6.97 30.47 10.03
N TYR A 164 6.87 29.39 10.81
CA TYR A 164 7.82 28.94 11.84
C TYR A 164 9.24 28.66 11.34
N GLU A 165 10.14 28.45 12.31
CA GLU A 165 11.50 27.94 12.14
C GLU A 165 11.51 26.41 12.19
N ILE A 166 12.22 25.76 11.27
CA ILE A 166 12.37 24.30 11.27
C ILE A 166 13.79 23.85 10.87
N ASP A 167 14.38 23.04 11.74
CA ASP A 167 15.63 22.31 11.49
C ASP A 167 15.34 20.85 11.14
N ILE A 168 15.88 20.37 10.03
CA ILE A 168 15.69 18.99 9.56
C ILE A 168 17.03 18.26 9.58
N LEU A 169 17.15 17.21 10.39
CA LEU A 169 18.32 16.35 10.48
C LEU A 169 18.08 15.03 9.72
N THR A 170 18.98 14.72 8.79
CA THR A 170 18.98 13.46 8.01
C THR A 170 20.33 12.76 8.09
N ALA A 171 20.41 11.49 7.66
CA ALA A 171 21.69 10.81 7.52
C ALA A 171 22.52 11.41 6.36
N SER A 172 23.82 11.63 6.60
CA SER A 172 24.78 11.81 5.49
C SER A 172 24.87 10.52 4.65
N PRO A 173 25.42 10.58 3.42
CA PRO A 173 25.63 9.39 2.60
C PRO A 173 26.43 8.29 3.33
N PHE A 174 27.45 8.67 4.10
CA PHE A 174 28.29 7.74 4.87
C PHE A 174 27.58 7.14 6.08
N ALA A 175 26.69 7.89 6.73
CA ALA A 175 25.90 7.40 7.87
C ALA A 175 24.62 6.66 7.44
N ASN A 176 24.44 6.37 6.15
CA ASN A 176 23.28 5.66 5.63
C ASN A 176 23.54 4.15 5.65
N GLY A 177 22.59 3.37 6.17
CA GLY A 177 22.72 1.90 6.25
C GLY A 177 22.89 1.16 4.91
N PHE A 178 22.70 1.83 3.77
CA PHE A 178 22.97 1.27 2.44
C PHE A 178 24.33 1.65 1.85
N PHE A 179 25.14 2.45 2.54
CA PHE A 179 26.40 2.97 2.02
C PHE A 179 27.34 1.86 1.51
N GLU A 180 27.49 0.78 2.27
CA GLU A 180 28.36 -0.35 1.93
C GLU A 180 27.64 -1.49 1.17
N SER A 181 26.36 -1.30 0.82
CA SER A 181 25.57 -2.39 0.23
C SER A 181 26.02 -2.72 -1.21
N ALA A 182 26.05 -4.00 -1.58
CA ALA A 182 26.48 -4.42 -2.91
C ALA A 182 25.45 -4.08 -4.01
N GLY A 183 25.92 -3.88 -5.25
CA GLY A 183 25.03 -3.77 -6.42
C GLY A 183 24.37 -2.40 -6.60
N LEU A 184 23.05 -2.37 -6.82
CA LEU A 184 22.29 -1.14 -7.08
C LEU A 184 21.93 -0.38 -5.79
N SER A 185 21.88 -1.06 -4.65
CA SER A 185 21.49 -0.43 -3.37
C SER A 185 22.52 0.58 -2.85
N LYS A 186 23.80 0.48 -3.25
CA LYS A 186 24.82 1.52 -2.94
C LYS A 186 24.48 2.91 -3.46
N TYR A 187 23.56 3.00 -4.43
CA TYR A 187 23.11 4.28 -4.97
C TYR A 187 21.92 4.86 -4.20
N ILE A 188 21.36 4.15 -3.23
CA ILE A 188 20.27 4.64 -2.38
C ILE A 188 20.70 5.91 -1.59
N PRO A 189 21.86 5.97 -0.92
CA PRO A 189 22.25 7.19 -0.18
C PRO A 189 22.40 8.42 -1.10
N PRO A 190 23.10 8.35 -2.25
CA PRO A 190 23.14 9.47 -3.20
C PRO A 190 21.76 9.90 -3.75
N LEU A 191 20.78 9.00 -3.84
CA LEU A 191 19.41 9.37 -4.22
C LEU A 191 18.73 10.26 -3.17
N TYR A 192 18.98 10.02 -1.88
CA TYR A 192 18.51 10.92 -0.81
C TYR A 192 19.18 12.29 -0.89
N SER A 193 20.46 12.36 -1.29
CA SER A 193 21.11 13.65 -1.58
C SER A 193 20.39 14.43 -2.69
N ASN A 194 19.81 13.76 -3.68
CA ASN A 194 19.00 14.42 -4.71
C ASN A 194 17.68 14.96 -4.14
N ILE A 195 17.03 14.22 -3.24
CA ILE A 195 15.83 14.66 -2.54
C ILE A 195 16.12 15.91 -1.71
N SER A 196 17.20 15.89 -0.91
CA SER A 196 17.65 17.06 -0.14
C SER A 196 17.96 18.25 -1.04
N ARG A 197 18.59 18.03 -2.20
CA ARG A 197 18.87 19.09 -3.18
C ARG A 197 17.59 19.74 -3.70
N ASP A 198 16.58 18.94 -4.04
CA ASP A 198 15.31 19.46 -4.55
C ASP A 198 14.54 20.19 -3.44
N PHE A 199 14.61 19.73 -2.19
CA PHE A 199 14.06 20.42 -1.04
C PHE A 199 14.72 21.79 -0.80
N LEU A 200 16.06 21.87 -0.82
CA LEU A 200 16.79 23.14 -0.69
C LEU A 200 16.52 24.11 -1.86
N ARG A 201 16.35 23.59 -3.08
CA ARG A 201 15.90 24.41 -4.22
C ARG A 201 14.52 25.02 -3.97
N LYS A 202 13.58 24.25 -3.43
CA LYS A 202 12.26 24.77 -3.04
C LYS A 202 12.38 25.79 -1.91
N GLN A 203 13.25 25.57 -0.95
CA GLN A 203 13.56 26.51 0.14
C GLN A 203 14.06 27.86 -0.39
N HIS A 204 15.05 27.87 -1.29
CA HIS A 204 15.52 29.08 -1.96
C HIS A 204 14.44 29.76 -2.81
N LYS A 205 13.70 28.99 -3.62
CA LYS A 205 12.64 29.51 -4.50
C LYS A 205 11.54 30.23 -3.71
N ASN A 206 11.15 29.68 -2.56
CA ASN A 206 10.11 30.25 -1.69
C ASN A 206 10.66 31.24 -0.65
N ARG A 207 11.97 31.55 -0.67
CA ARG A 207 12.63 32.48 0.27
C ARG A 207 12.40 32.13 1.75
N ARG A 208 12.28 30.84 2.08
CA ARG A 208 12.06 30.35 3.45
C ARG A 208 13.40 30.12 4.16
N ALA A 209 14.09 31.19 4.53
CA ALA A 209 15.39 31.12 5.23
C ALA A 209 15.30 30.46 6.62
N SER A 210 14.11 30.42 7.22
CA SER A 210 13.83 29.76 8.51
C SER A 210 13.80 28.22 8.44
N ILE A 211 13.97 27.64 7.26
CA ILE A 211 14.07 26.19 7.04
C ILE A 211 15.54 25.85 6.80
N ARG A 212 16.11 24.99 7.65
CA ARG A 212 17.50 24.53 7.54
C ARG A 212 17.56 23.01 7.52
N MET A 213 18.51 22.49 6.75
CA MET A 213 18.81 21.05 6.70
C MET A 213 20.19 20.79 7.28
N HIS A 214 20.30 19.69 8.00
CA HIS A 214 21.52 19.19 8.60
C HIS A 214 21.71 17.73 8.23
N GLU A 215 22.96 17.31 8.12
CA GLU A 215 23.31 15.91 7.94
C GLU A 215 24.09 15.39 9.14
N TYR A 216 23.75 14.19 9.60
CA TYR A 216 24.48 13.48 10.63
C TYR A 216 25.66 12.71 10.04
N PHE A 217 26.83 12.87 10.64
CA PHE A 217 28.00 12.04 10.38
C PHE A 217 28.83 11.83 11.64
N ARG A 218 29.06 10.56 11.96
CA ARG A 218 30.04 10.13 12.95
C ARG A 218 30.74 8.90 12.40
N GLU A 219 32.07 8.90 12.42
CA GLU A 219 32.87 7.81 11.88
C GLU A 219 32.50 6.48 12.53
N GLY A 220 32.21 5.46 11.72
CA GLY A 220 31.77 4.13 12.16
C GLY A 220 30.31 4.03 12.59
N TRP A 221 29.52 5.12 12.54
CA TRP A 221 28.13 5.13 12.99
C TRP A 221 27.14 5.34 11.83
N THR A 222 25.97 4.73 11.94
CA THR A 222 24.83 4.99 11.05
C THR A 222 23.72 5.76 11.76
N PHE A 223 22.90 6.50 11.01
CA PHE A 223 21.84 7.34 11.55
C PHE A 223 20.45 6.83 11.18
N HIS A 224 19.59 6.65 12.18
CA HIS A 224 18.22 6.18 11.99
C HIS A 224 17.20 6.81 12.97
N ALA A 225 17.62 7.82 13.73
CA ALA A 225 16.72 8.55 14.62
C ALA A 225 15.58 9.21 13.83
N LYS A 226 14.38 9.20 14.45
CA LYS A 226 13.15 9.75 13.90
C LYS A 226 12.41 10.54 14.97
N GLY A 227 11.87 11.70 14.60
CA GLY A 227 11.11 12.46 15.57
C GLY A 227 10.80 13.86 15.13
N LEU A 228 9.91 14.47 15.91
CA LEU A 228 9.63 15.90 15.89
C LEU A 228 9.82 16.45 17.30
N TRP A 229 10.39 17.64 17.42
CA TRP A 229 10.42 18.46 18.62
C TRP A 229 9.83 19.82 18.27
N ILE A 230 9.03 20.38 19.16
CA ILE A 230 8.41 21.69 19.01
C ILE A 230 8.60 22.43 20.32
N GLU A 231 9.23 23.59 20.25
CA GLU A 231 9.45 24.49 21.37
C GLU A 231 8.57 25.72 21.21
N LYS A 232 7.76 26.03 22.24
CA LYS A 232 6.92 27.23 22.30
C LYS A 232 6.83 27.74 23.73
N GLY A 233 7.41 28.91 24.00
CA GLY A 233 7.46 29.46 25.36
C GLY A 233 8.15 28.48 26.33
N ASN A 234 7.45 28.09 27.40
CA ASN A 234 7.94 27.13 28.40
C ASN A 234 7.45 25.69 28.15
N GLU A 235 6.80 25.43 27.02
CA GLU A 235 6.30 24.11 26.66
C GLU A 235 7.17 23.48 25.58
N THR A 236 7.43 22.17 25.72
CA THR A 236 8.05 21.34 24.70
C THR A 236 7.13 20.20 24.33
N THR A 237 6.93 20.01 23.03
CA THR A 237 6.25 18.86 22.47
C THR A 237 7.24 17.99 21.72
N THR A 238 7.17 16.67 21.86
CA THR A 238 7.90 15.73 21.01
C THR A 238 7.02 14.61 20.50
N LEU A 239 7.26 14.21 19.25
CA LEU A 239 6.70 13.00 18.65
C LEU A 239 7.81 11.96 18.52
N ILE A 240 7.57 10.76 19.04
CA ILE A 240 8.50 9.63 19.04
C ILE A 240 7.81 8.39 18.49
N GLY A 241 8.47 7.65 17.59
CA GLY A 241 8.01 6.35 17.11
C GLY A 241 8.67 5.93 15.80
N SER A 242 7.97 5.14 14.99
CA SER A 242 8.58 4.42 13.85
C SER A 242 8.57 5.16 12.50
N SER A 243 7.80 6.25 12.39
CA SER A 243 7.56 6.98 11.13
C SER A 243 8.82 7.65 10.58
N ASN A 244 9.06 7.48 9.28
CA ASN A 244 10.08 8.23 8.54
C ASN A 244 9.49 9.49 7.88
N TYR A 245 8.18 9.74 8.05
CA TYR A 245 7.46 10.90 7.53
C TYR A 245 7.44 11.00 5.99
N GLY A 246 7.66 9.88 5.31
CA GLY A 246 7.59 9.79 3.86
C GLY A 246 6.35 9.05 3.36
N TYR A 247 6.24 8.90 2.04
CA TYR A 247 5.06 8.29 1.38
C TYR A 247 4.66 6.93 1.97
N ARG A 248 5.64 6.08 2.32
CA ARG A 248 5.35 4.78 2.92
C ARG A 248 4.71 4.88 4.30
N SER A 249 5.27 5.70 5.19
CA SER A 249 4.70 5.94 6.52
C SER A 249 3.28 6.49 6.43
N VAL A 250 3.01 7.37 5.46
CA VAL A 250 1.66 7.92 5.27
C VAL A 250 0.68 6.87 4.72
N HIS A 251 1.05 6.11 3.69
CA HIS A 251 0.07 5.36 2.89
C HIS A 251 0.17 3.84 2.96
N ARG A 252 1.27 3.26 3.44
CA ARG A 252 1.59 1.84 3.26
C ARG A 252 1.91 1.11 4.56
N ASP A 253 2.70 1.73 5.43
CA ASP A 253 3.18 1.10 6.65
C ASP A 253 2.15 1.27 7.80
N LEU A 254 2.21 0.39 8.79
CA LEU A 254 1.46 0.53 10.05
C LEU A 254 2.37 1.19 11.09
N GLU A 255 2.16 2.48 11.31
CA GLU A 255 2.99 3.30 12.18
C GLU A 255 2.29 3.58 13.51
N ALA A 256 3.08 3.56 14.58
CA ALA A 256 2.65 3.94 15.93
C ALA A 256 3.67 4.92 16.51
N GLN A 257 3.15 5.95 17.15
CA GLN A 257 3.92 7.02 17.77
C GLN A 257 3.30 7.42 19.10
N VAL A 258 4.08 8.16 19.89
CA VAL A 258 3.61 8.81 21.10
C VAL A 258 3.93 10.30 21.01
N LEU A 259 2.92 11.14 21.16
CA LEU A 259 3.06 12.58 21.31
C LEU A 259 3.15 12.90 22.79
N VAL A 260 4.23 13.55 23.19
CA VAL A 260 4.45 14.02 24.56
C VAL A 260 4.46 15.54 24.56
N ILE A 261 3.60 16.16 25.37
CA ILE A 261 3.54 17.62 25.56
C ILE A 261 3.85 17.88 27.02
N THR A 262 4.81 18.76 27.32
CA THR A 262 5.21 19.02 28.70
C THR A 262 5.60 20.47 28.96
N SER A 263 5.16 20.98 30.11
CA SER A 263 5.63 22.22 30.74
C SER A 263 6.44 21.94 32.02
N ASP A 264 6.76 20.68 32.29
CA ASP A 264 7.68 20.32 33.37
C ASP A 264 9.13 20.66 32.99
N ASN A 265 9.76 21.55 33.76
CA ASN A 265 11.08 22.09 33.45
C ASN A 265 12.19 21.01 33.37
N GLU A 266 12.13 19.97 34.20
CA GLU A 266 13.14 18.91 34.18
C GLU A 266 13.01 18.09 32.89
N LEU A 267 11.78 17.70 32.55
CA LEU A 267 11.53 16.94 31.33
C LEU A 267 11.81 17.78 30.07
N VAL A 268 11.42 19.06 30.03
CA VAL A 268 11.79 20.00 28.97
C VAL A 268 13.30 20.03 28.77
N THR A 269 14.07 20.19 29.85
CA THR A 269 15.54 20.21 29.79
C THR A 269 16.11 18.92 29.21
N ARG A 270 15.59 17.76 29.66
CA ARG A 270 16.03 16.45 29.17
C ARG A 270 15.70 16.21 27.69
N LEU A 271 14.53 16.65 27.22
CA LEU A 271 14.14 16.56 25.80
C LEU A 271 15.03 17.43 24.93
N ASN A 272 15.35 18.65 25.39
CA ASN A 272 16.28 19.53 24.68
C ASN A 272 17.70 18.96 24.64
N GLN A 273 18.18 18.36 25.73
CA GLN A 273 19.48 17.66 25.73
C GLN A 273 19.49 16.42 24.82
N GLU A 274 18.39 15.66 24.76
CA GLU A 274 18.23 14.55 23.81
C GLU A 274 18.34 15.03 22.37
N LYS A 275 17.58 16.07 22.00
CA LYS A 275 17.65 16.72 20.68
C LYS A 275 19.08 17.19 20.37
N ASN A 276 19.70 17.96 21.27
CA ASN A 276 21.02 18.55 21.05
C ASN A 276 22.11 17.48 20.82
N ARG A 277 22.06 16.36 21.56
CA ARG A 277 22.98 15.23 21.35
C ARG A 277 22.90 14.62 19.94
N LEU A 278 21.73 14.62 19.31
CA LEU A 278 21.61 14.19 17.91
C LEU A 278 22.30 15.16 16.94
N PHE A 279 22.33 16.45 17.28
CA PHE A 279 22.94 17.51 16.46
C PHE A 279 24.44 17.69 16.71
N GLU A 280 25.01 17.18 17.80
CA GLU A 280 26.46 17.27 18.11
C GLU A 280 27.34 16.74 16.97
N HIS A 281 26.88 15.70 16.27
CA HIS A 281 27.57 15.09 15.14
C HIS A 281 26.92 15.48 13.80
N SER A 282 26.38 16.70 13.71
CA SER A 282 25.73 17.19 12.50
C SER A 282 26.44 18.40 11.91
N SER A 283 26.35 18.54 10.58
CA SER A 283 26.79 19.72 9.84
C SER A 283 25.65 20.27 9.00
N LEU A 284 25.70 21.58 8.72
CA LEU A 284 24.74 22.22 7.82
C LEU A 284 24.82 21.59 6.43
N LEU A 285 23.68 21.18 5.89
CA LEU A 285 23.54 20.66 4.54
C LEU A 285 23.05 21.79 3.63
N ASP A 286 23.97 22.43 2.93
CA ASP A 286 23.69 23.50 1.98
C ASP A 286 24.04 23.09 0.53
N ALA A 287 23.91 24.03 -0.40
CA ALA A 287 24.23 23.80 -1.81
C ALA A 287 25.71 23.47 -2.05
N ALA A 288 26.63 23.90 -1.17
CA ALA A 288 28.06 23.61 -1.28
C ALA A 288 28.37 22.21 -0.74
N ALA A 289 27.78 21.82 0.40
CA ALA A 289 27.88 20.47 0.94
C ALA A 289 27.42 19.41 -0.08
N LEU A 290 26.31 19.66 -0.78
CA LEU A 290 25.78 18.76 -1.81
C LEU A 290 26.62 18.64 -3.09
N GLN A 291 27.69 19.43 -3.24
CA GLN A 291 28.66 19.31 -4.34
C GLN A 291 29.80 18.35 -4.00
N LYS A 292 29.97 17.96 -2.73
CA LYS A 292 31.02 17.02 -2.34
C LYS A 292 30.82 15.65 -3.00
N PRO A 293 31.89 14.90 -3.31
CA PRO A 293 31.83 13.65 -4.08
C PRO A 293 30.85 12.60 -3.53
N GLU A 294 30.73 12.51 -2.21
CA GLU A 294 29.84 11.58 -1.51
C GLU A 294 28.34 11.77 -1.82
N HIS A 295 27.94 12.98 -2.25
CA HIS A 295 26.57 13.26 -2.66
C HIS A 295 26.31 13.04 -4.16
N TYR A 296 27.34 12.69 -4.93
CA TYR A 296 27.23 12.53 -6.37
C TYR A 296 26.53 11.22 -6.75
N THR A 297 25.47 11.31 -7.56
CA THR A 297 24.84 10.16 -8.22
C THR A 297 24.99 10.28 -9.73
N PRO A 298 25.53 9.28 -10.45
CA PRO A 298 25.54 9.29 -11.91
C PRO A 298 24.13 9.39 -12.51
N PHE A 299 23.96 10.21 -13.55
CA PHE A 299 22.65 10.53 -14.17
C PHE A 299 21.85 9.28 -14.60
N LEU A 300 22.50 8.31 -15.24
CA LEU A 300 21.86 7.05 -15.68
C LEU A 300 21.26 6.26 -14.50
N LYS A 301 21.87 6.35 -13.31
CA LYS A 301 21.37 5.69 -12.09
C LYS A 301 20.23 6.48 -11.45
N GLN A 302 20.23 7.81 -11.55
CA GLN A 302 19.08 8.64 -11.16
C GLN A 302 17.85 8.31 -12.02
N MET A 303 18.03 8.14 -13.34
CA MET A 303 16.98 7.71 -14.25
C MET A 303 16.45 6.33 -13.87
N ALA A 304 17.33 5.35 -13.61
CA ALA A 304 16.93 4.02 -13.15
C ALA A 304 16.09 4.05 -11.86
N ALA A 305 16.46 4.90 -10.89
CA ALA A 305 15.70 5.06 -9.65
C ALA A 305 14.29 5.64 -9.87
N ARG A 306 14.10 6.50 -10.88
CA ARG A 306 12.77 6.99 -11.26
C ARG A 306 11.87 5.86 -11.78
N PHE A 307 12.43 4.86 -12.45
CA PHE A 307 11.68 3.65 -12.83
C PHE A 307 11.31 2.76 -11.64
N VAL A 308 12.07 2.81 -10.52
CA VAL A 308 11.75 2.08 -9.28
C VAL A 308 10.57 2.71 -8.52
N ARG A 309 10.22 3.98 -8.79
CA ARG A 309 9.04 4.64 -8.17
C ARG A 309 7.70 4.04 -8.64
N GLY A 310 7.67 3.33 -9.75
CA GLY A 310 6.47 2.68 -10.29
C GLY A 310 6.68 1.18 -10.48
N PHE A 311 5.74 0.37 -9.97
CA PHE A 311 5.73 -1.06 -10.26
C PHE A 311 4.98 -1.29 -11.58
N VAL A 312 5.72 -1.62 -12.63
CA VAL A 312 5.13 -1.96 -13.93
C VAL A 312 4.94 -3.47 -14.00
N ASN A 313 3.70 -3.93 -13.81
CA ASN A 313 3.34 -5.32 -14.05
C ASN A 313 3.17 -5.54 -15.56
N ARG A 314 3.98 -6.43 -16.14
CA ARG A 314 3.94 -6.79 -17.57
C ARG A 314 3.11 -8.03 -17.86
N ASN A 315 2.52 -8.66 -16.84
CA ASN A 315 1.64 -9.82 -17.04
C ASN A 315 0.33 -9.36 -17.71
N PRO A 316 0.03 -9.77 -18.96
CA PRO A 316 -1.18 -9.35 -19.66
C PRO A 316 -2.46 -9.75 -18.91
N ARG A 317 -2.41 -10.87 -18.17
CA ARG A 317 -3.56 -11.41 -17.44
C ARG A 317 -3.79 -10.77 -16.07
N ASN A 318 -2.91 -9.86 -15.64
CA ASN A 318 -3.04 -9.22 -14.33
C ASN A 318 -4.36 -8.47 -14.19
N ASN A 319 -4.75 -7.69 -15.20
CA ASN A 319 -5.97 -6.91 -15.14
C ASN A 319 -7.22 -7.77 -15.24
N GLU A 320 -7.16 -8.88 -15.97
CA GLU A 320 -8.23 -9.88 -16.06
C GLU A 320 -8.52 -10.49 -14.68
N LEU A 321 -7.48 -10.96 -13.99
CA LEU A 321 -7.60 -11.59 -12.67
C LEU A 321 -7.99 -10.61 -11.56
N MET A 322 -7.61 -9.33 -11.71
CA MET A 322 -7.99 -8.27 -10.78
C MET A 322 -9.39 -7.70 -11.03
N GLY A 323 -10.11 -8.19 -12.05
CA GLY A 323 -11.42 -7.65 -12.45
C GLY A 323 -11.37 -6.21 -12.99
N ARG A 324 -10.18 -5.73 -13.38
CA ARG A 324 -9.95 -4.37 -13.89
C ARG A 324 -9.89 -4.30 -15.41
N GLN A 325 -9.91 -5.46 -16.08
CA GLN A 325 -9.94 -5.49 -17.54
C GLN A 325 -11.29 -4.94 -18.01
N ALA A 326 -11.26 -3.82 -18.74
CA ALA A 326 -12.47 -3.24 -19.30
C ALA A 326 -13.16 -4.26 -20.22
N PRO A 327 -14.49 -4.47 -20.07
CA PRO A 327 -15.22 -5.33 -20.97
C PRO A 327 -15.16 -4.75 -22.39
N ASN A 328 -15.15 -5.62 -23.38
CA ASN A 328 -15.19 -5.19 -24.78
C ASN A 328 -16.57 -4.56 -25.06
N VAL A 329 -16.61 -3.22 -25.12
CA VAL A 329 -17.84 -2.43 -25.27
C VAL A 329 -17.91 -1.78 -26.66
N GLY A 330 -19.12 -1.52 -27.17
CA GLY A 330 -19.31 -0.84 -28.46
C GLY A 330 -20.35 -1.48 -29.37
N TYR A 331 -20.75 -2.72 -29.07
CA TYR A 331 -21.70 -3.49 -29.88
C TYR A 331 -23.17 -3.28 -29.50
N GLN A 332 -23.52 -2.18 -28.82
CA GLN A 332 -24.85 -2.00 -28.19
C GLN A 332 -26.04 -2.05 -29.17
N PHE A 333 -25.79 -1.77 -30.45
CA PHE A 333 -26.79 -1.83 -31.52
C PHE A 333 -26.79 -3.16 -32.29
N GLU A 334 -25.84 -4.06 -31.99
CA GLU A 334 -25.79 -5.40 -32.58
C GLU A 334 -26.63 -6.38 -31.77
N LYS A 335 -27.40 -7.23 -32.47
CA LYS A 335 -28.26 -8.24 -31.86
C LYS A 335 -27.49 -9.27 -31.04
N ASP A 336 -26.21 -9.48 -31.35
CA ASP A 336 -25.26 -10.38 -30.72
C ASP A 336 -24.25 -9.66 -29.80
N SER A 337 -24.58 -8.45 -29.34
CA SER A 337 -23.73 -7.64 -28.45
C SER A 337 -23.18 -8.39 -27.24
N SER A 338 -24.00 -9.21 -26.61
CA SER A 338 -23.63 -10.06 -25.46
C SER A 338 -22.67 -11.20 -25.82
N ALA A 339 -22.66 -11.64 -27.08
CA ALA A 339 -21.73 -12.65 -27.57
C ALA A 339 -20.35 -12.06 -27.93
N ARG A 340 -20.22 -10.73 -27.96
CA ARG A 340 -18.98 -10.00 -28.33
C ARG A 340 -18.28 -9.33 -27.15
N SER A 341 -19.00 -9.17 -26.03
CA SER A 341 -18.46 -8.62 -24.79
C SER A 341 -18.06 -9.76 -23.84
N PHE A 342 -16.80 -10.18 -23.92
CA PHE A 342 -16.20 -11.20 -23.05
C PHE A 342 -14.69 -10.99 -22.95
N ILE A 343 -14.06 -11.53 -21.92
CA ILE A 343 -12.62 -11.73 -21.80
C ILE A 343 -12.28 -13.11 -22.37
N TYR A 344 -12.92 -14.15 -21.84
CA TYR A 344 -12.81 -15.53 -22.31
C TYR A 344 -14.18 -16.08 -22.69
N ARG A 345 -14.29 -16.74 -23.83
CA ARG A 345 -15.48 -17.43 -24.30
C ARG A 345 -15.17 -18.89 -24.57
N VAL A 346 -16.04 -19.79 -24.14
CA VAL A 346 -15.89 -21.22 -24.39
C VAL A 346 -16.92 -21.70 -25.42
N GLU A 347 -16.44 -22.44 -26.41
CA GLU A 347 -17.21 -22.89 -27.57
C GLU A 347 -17.04 -24.39 -27.78
N LEU A 348 -18.13 -25.07 -28.10
CA LEU A 348 -18.11 -26.43 -28.64
C LEU A 348 -18.29 -26.36 -30.16
N VAL A 349 -17.25 -26.73 -30.89
CA VAL A 349 -17.25 -26.85 -32.35
C VAL A 349 -17.59 -28.28 -32.75
N GLU A 350 -18.69 -28.43 -33.49
CA GLU A 350 -19.21 -29.71 -33.94
C GLU A 350 -18.84 -29.97 -35.41
N GLY A 351 -17.73 -30.68 -35.64
CA GLY A 351 -17.32 -31.13 -36.97
C GLY A 351 -18.06 -32.39 -37.43
N LYS A 352 -17.97 -32.72 -38.73
CA LYS A 352 -18.58 -33.97 -39.27
C LYS A 352 -18.02 -35.24 -38.62
N SER A 353 -16.73 -35.23 -38.25
CA SER A 353 -16.00 -36.39 -37.75
C SER A 353 -15.31 -36.16 -36.40
N HIS A 354 -15.53 -35.01 -35.76
CA HIS A 354 -14.88 -34.66 -34.50
C HIS A 354 -15.68 -33.66 -33.69
N ARG A 355 -15.28 -33.51 -32.42
CA ARG A 355 -15.71 -32.47 -31.50
C ARG A 355 -14.48 -31.74 -31.00
N GLU A 356 -14.61 -30.44 -30.83
CA GLU A 356 -13.52 -29.60 -30.34
C GLU A 356 -14.07 -28.53 -29.41
N GLY A 357 -13.57 -28.52 -28.18
CA GLY A 357 -13.80 -27.44 -27.23
C GLY A 357 -12.71 -26.39 -27.40
N ARG A 358 -13.09 -25.11 -27.49
CA ARG A 358 -12.16 -23.98 -27.62
C ARG A 358 -12.43 -22.95 -26.55
N LEU A 359 -11.37 -22.49 -25.91
CA LEU A 359 -11.37 -21.29 -25.08
C LEU A 359 -10.76 -20.15 -25.89
N VAL A 360 -11.56 -19.11 -26.14
CA VAL A 360 -11.22 -17.96 -26.99
C VAL A 360 -11.07 -16.72 -26.13
N HIS A 361 -9.89 -16.11 -26.13
CA HIS A 361 -9.64 -14.78 -25.61
C HIS A 361 -10.06 -13.72 -26.63
N TYR A 362 -10.70 -12.64 -26.18
CA TYR A 362 -11.26 -11.60 -27.07
C TYR A 362 -10.23 -10.93 -27.99
N LYS A 363 -8.96 -10.90 -27.57
CA LYS A 363 -7.85 -10.30 -28.33
C LYS A 363 -6.95 -11.34 -28.99
N ASP A 364 -6.60 -12.40 -28.25
CA ASP A 364 -5.56 -13.34 -28.68
C ASP A 364 -6.12 -14.57 -29.42
N GLY A 365 -7.46 -14.70 -29.50
CA GLY A 365 -8.10 -15.83 -30.15
C GLY A 365 -8.04 -17.10 -29.30
N VAL A 366 -7.85 -18.27 -29.90
CA VAL A 366 -7.88 -19.56 -29.18
C VAL A 366 -6.64 -19.70 -28.30
N VAL A 367 -6.84 -19.70 -26.97
CA VAL A 367 -5.76 -19.82 -25.98
C VAL A 367 -5.62 -21.24 -25.42
N VAL A 368 -6.71 -21.99 -25.33
CA VAL A 368 -6.74 -23.39 -24.90
C VAL A 368 -7.75 -24.13 -25.76
N SER A 369 -7.45 -25.35 -26.18
CA SER A 369 -8.39 -26.20 -26.90
C SER A 369 -8.26 -27.66 -26.46
N ALA A 370 -9.29 -28.44 -26.74
CA ALA A 370 -9.28 -29.90 -26.61
C ALA A 370 -10.08 -30.49 -27.77
N SER A 371 -9.51 -31.43 -28.51
CA SER A 371 -10.19 -32.04 -29.67
C SER A 371 -10.15 -33.56 -29.65
N THR A 372 -11.22 -34.19 -30.13
CA THR A 372 -11.25 -35.65 -30.40
C THR A 372 -10.36 -36.06 -31.57
N ARG A 373 -9.65 -35.10 -32.19
CA ARG A 373 -8.55 -35.34 -33.14
C ARG A 373 -7.24 -35.68 -32.44
N GLU A 374 -7.09 -35.34 -31.16
CA GLU A 374 -5.89 -35.63 -30.39
C GLU A 374 -5.83 -37.12 -30.04
N PRO A 375 -4.74 -37.85 -30.37
CA PRO A 375 -4.65 -39.29 -30.11
C PRO A 375 -4.85 -39.66 -28.64
N ALA A 376 -4.35 -38.84 -27.71
CA ALA A 376 -4.50 -39.06 -26.27
C ALA A 376 -5.96 -39.08 -25.81
N ILE A 377 -6.84 -38.34 -26.48
CA ILE A 377 -8.28 -38.29 -26.19
C ILE A 377 -9.00 -39.33 -27.04
N ALA A 378 -8.71 -39.38 -28.34
CA ALA A 378 -9.36 -40.25 -29.31
C ALA A 378 -9.28 -41.74 -28.94
N ASN A 379 -8.14 -42.20 -28.42
CA ASN A 379 -7.93 -43.60 -28.07
C ASN A 379 -8.74 -44.05 -26.85
N GLN A 380 -9.28 -43.12 -26.08
CA GLN A 380 -10.10 -43.38 -24.89
C GLN A 380 -11.61 -43.27 -25.18
N LEU A 381 -11.98 -42.93 -26.42
CA LEU A 381 -13.37 -42.70 -26.81
C LEU A 381 -13.85 -43.80 -27.75
N TYR A 382 -15.07 -44.29 -27.50
CA TYR A 382 -15.76 -45.21 -28.41
C TYR A 382 -16.17 -44.53 -29.72
N SER A 383 -16.62 -43.26 -29.65
CA SER A 383 -16.97 -42.43 -30.79
C SER A 383 -16.37 -41.03 -30.64
N LYS A 384 -16.07 -40.37 -31.76
CA LYS A 384 -15.47 -39.02 -31.78
C LYS A 384 -16.51 -37.89 -31.85
N THR A 385 -17.79 -38.23 -32.00
CA THR A 385 -18.87 -37.30 -32.35
C THR A 385 -20.12 -37.40 -31.48
N ASP A 386 -20.20 -38.40 -30.62
CA ASP A 386 -21.35 -38.64 -29.74
C ASP A 386 -21.37 -37.70 -28.52
N THR A 387 -22.42 -37.82 -27.71
CA THR A 387 -22.58 -37.03 -26.47
C THR A 387 -21.49 -37.33 -25.44
N SER A 388 -20.99 -38.56 -25.40
CA SER A 388 -19.87 -38.94 -24.53
C SER A 388 -18.59 -38.21 -24.92
N ALA A 389 -18.32 -38.07 -26.22
CA ALA A 389 -17.22 -37.27 -26.72
C ALA A 389 -17.35 -35.79 -26.31
N ALA A 390 -18.55 -35.20 -26.44
CA ALA A 390 -18.78 -33.82 -26.03
C ALA A 390 -18.55 -33.62 -24.51
N LEU A 391 -19.06 -34.53 -23.67
CA LEU A 391 -18.85 -34.52 -22.22
C LEU A 391 -17.36 -34.58 -21.85
N ASN A 392 -16.63 -35.55 -22.41
CA ASN A 392 -15.22 -35.75 -22.10
C ASN A 392 -14.33 -34.63 -22.63
N ILE A 393 -14.68 -34.02 -23.78
CA ILE A 393 -14.02 -32.81 -24.26
C ILE A 393 -14.24 -31.65 -23.31
N GLY A 394 -15.43 -31.50 -22.72
CA GLY A 394 -15.70 -30.55 -21.64
C GLY A 394 -14.77 -30.76 -20.45
N ARG A 395 -14.66 -32.01 -19.97
CA ARG A 395 -13.78 -32.34 -18.84
C ARG A 395 -12.31 -32.00 -19.09
N VAL A 396 -11.79 -32.44 -20.24
CA VAL A 396 -10.39 -32.19 -20.60
C VAL A 396 -10.13 -30.70 -20.78
N LEU A 397 -11.08 -29.96 -21.38
CA LEU A 397 -10.93 -28.52 -21.56
C LEU A 397 -10.91 -27.78 -20.22
N ALA A 398 -11.84 -28.08 -19.31
CA ALA A 398 -11.85 -27.48 -17.98
C ALA A 398 -10.54 -27.75 -17.22
N LEU A 399 -10.06 -28.99 -17.25
CA LEU A 399 -8.79 -29.35 -16.62
C LEU A 399 -7.62 -28.52 -17.20
N ARG A 400 -7.54 -28.39 -18.53
CA ARG A 400 -6.51 -27.57 -19.18
C ARG A 400 -6.63 -26.09 -18.81
N CYS A 401 -7.84 -25.56 -18.75
CA CYS A 401 -8.09 -24.18 -18.32
C CYS A 401 -7.57 -23.95 -16.89
N LEU A 402 -7.94 -24.83 -15.95
CA LEU A 402 -7.54 -24.72 -14.54
C LEU A 402 -6.03 -24.86 -14.35
N GLN A 403 -5.39 -25.81 -15.04
CA GLN A 403 -3.92 -25.95 -15.05
C GLN A 403 -3.21 -24.72 -15.66
N SER A 404 -3.88 -24.04 -16.59
CA SER A 404 -3.40 -22.77 -17.18
C SER A 404 -3.76 -21.54 -16.34
N GLY A 405 -4.37 -21.73 -15.16
CA GLY A 405 -4.82 -20.66 -14.27
C GLY A 405 -5.99 -19.84 -14.81
N ILE A 406 -6.80 -20.39 -15.71
CA ILE A 406 -8.04 -19.77 -16.22
C ILE A 406 -9.22 -20.41 -15.49
N HIS A 407 -9.94 -19.61 -14.70
CA HIS A 407 -11.00 -20.08 -13.81
C HIS A 407 -12.40 -19.65 -14.25
N PHE A 408 -12.52 -18.84 -15.30
CA PHE A 408 -13.81 -18.35 -15.78
C PHE A 408 -13.84 -18.24 -17.31
N ALA A 409 -15.02 -18.42 -17.89
CA ALA A 409 -15.30 -18.17 -19.31
C ALA A 409 -16.81 -17.99 -19.55
N MET A 410 -17.20 -17.15 -20.50
CA MET A 410 -18.60 -17.03 -20.91
C MET A 410 -19.00 -18.16 -21.88
N PRO A 411 -20.21 -18.71 -21.77
CA PRO A 411 -20.73 -19.63 -22.78
C PRO A 411 -20.86 -18.97 -24.15
N GLY A 412 -20.32 -19.61 -25.19
CA GLY A 412 -20.47 -19.15 -26.57
C GLY A 412 -21.83 -19.44 -27.22
N ALA A 413 -22.70 -20.19 -26.54
CA ALA A 413 -24.06 -20.51 -26.98
C ALA A 413 -25.09 -19.92 -26.01
N THR A 414 -26.28 -19.54 -26.53
CA THR A 414 -27.37 -19.05 -25.67
C THR A 414 -27.94 -20.19 -24.82
N LYS A 415 -28.59 -19.85 -23.69
CA LYS A 415 -29.20 -20.85 -22.79
C LYS A 415 -30.19 -21.75 -23.52
N GLU A 416 -30.96 -21.21 -24.47
CA GLU A 416 -31.92 -21.95 -25.27
C GLU A 416 -31.22 -22.91 -26.25
N ALA A 417 -30.09 -22.50 -26.84
CA ALA A 417 -29.29 -23.34 -27.72
C ALA A 417 -28.62 -24.50 -26.95
N ILE A 418 -28.14 -24.23 -25.75
CA ILE A 418 -27.56 -25.24 -24.86
C ILE A 418 -28.62 -26.29 -24.51
N ALA A 419 -29.82 -25.86 -24.09
CA ALA A 419 -30.90 -26.76 -23.70
C ALA A 419 -31.44 -27.63 -24.86
N LYS A 420 -31.35 -27.15 -26.12
CA LYS A 420 -31.82 -27.88 -27.30
C LYS A 420 -30.85 -28.98 -27.78
N SER A 421 -29.56 -28.87 -27.47
CA SER A 421 -28.53 -29.82 -27.91
C SER A 421 -28.00 -30.63 -26.73
N GLN A 422 -28.14 -31.95 -26.79
CA GLN A 422 -27.57 -32.85 -25.78
C GLN A 422 -26.05 -32.71 -25.70
N HIS A 423 -25.36 -32.51 -26.83
CA HIS A 423 -23.91 -32.30 -26.84
C HIS A 423 -23.53 -31.02 -26.09
N GLN A 424 -24.20 -29.90 -26.37
CA GLN A 424 -23.95 -28.63 -25.70
C GLN A 424 -24.26 -28.72 -24.20
N THR A 425 -25.42 -29.30 -23.85
CA THR A 425 -25.83 -29.50 -22.45
C THR A 425 -24.75 -30.26 -21.65
N HIS A 426 -24.30 -31.40 -22.16
CA HIS A 426 -23.30 -32.21 -21.46
C HIS A 426 -21.91 -31.56 -21.45
N PHE A 427 -21.51 -30.89 -22.53
CA PHE A 427 -20.24 -30.16 -22.59
C PHE A 427 -20.16 -29.04 -21.54
N PHE A 428 -21.16 -28.15 -21.49
CA PHE A 428 -21.16 -27.05 -20.53
C PHE A 428 -21.32 -27.52 -19.09
N LYS A 429 -22.13 -28.57 -18.86
CA LYS A 429 -22.25 -29.20 -17.54
C LYS A 429 -20.92 -29.76 -17.05
N ALA A 430 -20.15 -30.42 -17.91
CA ALA A 430 -18.82 -30.91 -17.55
C ALA A 430 -17.84 -29.79 -17.19
N LEU A 431 -17.91 -28.64 -17.87
CA LEU A 431 -17.06 -27.49 -17.54
C LEU A 431 -17.34 -26.99 -16.11
N GLU A 432 -18.61 -26.86 -15.73
CA GLU A 432 -19.02 -26.43 -14.40
C GLU A 432 -18.68 -27.47 -13.31
N GLU A 433 -18.94 -28.76 -13.58
CA GLU A 433 -18.63 -29.85 -12.63
C GLU A 433 -17.14 -29.99 -12.34
N GLU A 434 -16.28 -29.73 -13.32
CA GLU A 434 -14.82 -29.73 -13.13
C GLU A 434 -14.29 -28.41 -12.52
N GLY A 435 -15.16 -27.41 -12.30
CA GLY A 435 -14.84 -26.19 -11.55
C GLY A 435 -14.53 -24.94 -12.39
N LEU A 436 -14.82 -24.94 -13.69
CA LEU A 436 -14.73 -23.72 -14.51
C LEU A 436 -16.00 -22.86 -14.33
N SER A 437 -15.85 -21.62 -13.87
CA SER A 437 -16.98 -20.70 -13.74
C SER A 437 -17.48 -20.25 -15.11
N LEU A 438 -18.75 -20.50 -15.42
CA LEU A 438 -19.39 -20.03 -16.66
C LEU A 438 -19.89 -18.57 -16.57
N ALA A 439 -19.25 -17.76 -15.74
CA ALA A 439 -19.53 -16.35 -15.54
C ALA A 439 -18.23 -15.58 -15.29
N GLU A 440 -18.10 -14.41 -15.90
CA GLU A 440 -16.98 -13.50 -15.70
C GLU A 440 -17.04 -12.81 -14.33
N PRO A 441 -15.87 -12.51 -13.72
CA PRO A 441 -15.81 -11.68 -12.54
C PRO A 441 -16.37 -10.29 -12.84
N ARG A 442 -17.06 -9.70 -11.86
CA ARG A 442 -17.63 -8.36 -11.99
C ARG A 442 -16.52 -7.34 -12.27
N HIS A 443 -16.65 -6.63 -13.38
CA HIS A 443 -15.73 -5.54 -13.71
C HIS A 443 -15.80 -4.42 -12.66
N VAL A 444 -14.64 -4.05 -12.13
CA VAL A 444 -14.46 -2.88 -11.27
C VAL A 444 -14.31 -1.67 -12.17
N GLU A 445 -15.30 -0.77 -12.15
CA GLU A 445 -15.25 0.44 -12.98
C GLU A 445 -14.03 1.30 -12.63
N HIS A 446 -13.37 1.78 -13.69
CA HIS A 446 -12.31 2.77 -13.55
C HIS A 446 -12.90 4.07 -13.01
N SER A 447 -12.43 4.46 -11.82
CA SER A 447 -12.71 5.71 -11.16
C SER A 447 -11.41 6.48 -10.94
N TYR A 448 -11.48 7.78 -10.70
CA TYR A 448 -10.29 8.57 -10.35
C TYR A 448 -9.56 8.02 -9.11
N GLU A 449 -10.30 7.39 -8.19
CA GLU A 449 -9.76 6.76 -6.99
C GLU A 449 -9.01 5.44 -7.28
N THR A 450 -9.32 4.77 -8.39
CA THR A 450 -8.77 3.46 -8.76
C THR A 450 -7.73 3.52 -9.88
N ASP A 451 -7.87 4.44 -10.84
CA ASP A 451 -6.88 4.76 -11.88
C ASP A 451 -7.06 6.21 -12.40
N ALA A 452 -6.20 7.12 -11.93
CA ALA A 452 -6.22 8.53 -12.31
C ALA A 452 -5.76 8.79 -13.77
N SER A 453 -5.22 7.79 -14.47
CA SER A 453 -4.72 7.93 -15.85
C SER A 453 -5.77 7.61 -16.92
N PHE A 454 -6.88 6.96 -16.55
CA PHE A 454 -7.98 6.56 -17.43
C PHE A 454 -9.24 7.43 -17.23
N THR A 455 -9.08 8.74 -17.10
CA THR A 455 -10.19 9.70 -16.90
C THR A 455 -10.94 10.03 -18.20
N TRP A 456 -11.62 9.05 -18.79
CA TRP A 456 -12.75 9.33 -19.67
C TRP A 456 -14.04 8.95 -18.96
N LYS A 457 -14.67 9.92 -18.29
CA LYS A 457 -16.06 9.75 -17.86
C LYS A 457 -16.91 9.65 -19.12
N ARG A 458 -17.58 8.51 -19.33
CA ARG A 458 -18.66 8.41 -20.33
C ARG A 458 -19.67 9.51 -20.01
N TYR A 459 -19.84 10.47 -20.91
CA TYR A 459 -20.98 11.39 -20.85
C TYR A 459 -22.22 10.54 -21.17
N PRO A 460 -23.20 10.41 -20.26
CA PRO A 460 -24.46 9.81 -20.63
C PRO A 460 -25.12 10.72 -21.67
N LEU A 461 -25.15 10.27 -22.92
CA LEU A 461 -25.97 10.89 -23.96
C LEU A 461 -27.43 10.71 -23.56
N LYS A 462 -28.02 11.76 -22.96
CA LYS A 462 -29.47 11.84 -22.81
C LYS A 462 -30.01 12.16 -24.20
N ALA A 463 -30.85 11.29 -24.75
CA ALA A 463 -31.56 11.55 -25.99
C ALA A 463 -32.24 12.93 -25.89
N THR A 464 -31.91 13.81 -26.84
CA THR A 464 -32.53 15.12 -26.90
C THR A 464 -33.80 15.04 -27.74
N ARG A 465 -34.68 16.04 -27.60
CA ARG A 465 -35.94 16.10 -28.36
C ARG A 465 -35.72 16.11 -29.88
N GLN A 466 -34.52 16.47 -30.35
CA GLN A 466 -34.11 16.41 -31.76
C GLN A 466 -33.89 14.97 -32.29
N ASP A 467 -33.67 13.98 -31.42
CA ASP A 467 -33.37 12.60 -31.83
C ASP A 467 -34.65 11.76 -32.10
N LYS A 468 -35.83 12.38 -32.00
CA LYS A 468 -37.16 11.80 -32.26
C LYS A 468 -37.80 12.41 -33.51
N LEU A 469 -37.15 12.31 -34.67
CA LEU A 469 -37.72 12.78 -35.94
C LEU A 469 -38.72 11.77 -36.57
N ASP A 470 -38.94 10.63 -35.93
CA ASP A 470 -39.85 9.58 -36.41
C ASP A 470 -41.27 9.70 -35.80
N GLU A 471 -41.53 10.72 -34.97
CA GLU A 471 -42.83 10.97 -34.31
C GLU A 471 -43.49 12.29 -34.76
N LEU A 472 -43.27 12.74 -36.00
CA LEU A 472 -43.99 13.86 -36.65
C LEU A 472 -44.69 13.45 -37.93
#